data_AF-B8CX11-F1
#
_entry.id   AF-B8CX11-F1
#
_cell.length_a   1.000
_cell.length_b   1.000
_cell.length_c   1.000
_cell.angle_alpha   90.00
_cell.angle_beta   90.00
_cell.angle_gamma   90.00
#
_symmetry.space_group_name_H-M   'P 1'
#
loop_
_entity.id
_entity.type
_entity.pdbx_description
1 polymer ?
#
loop_
_entity_poly.entity_id
_entity_poly.type
_entity_poly.pdbx_seq_one_letter_code
_entity_poly.pdbx_strand_id
1 'polypeptide(L)'
;MDLTTMIKAKARDIGFDIVGITSAAPLLKAREVLEKRKEAGQLPGFTDEDILLSTTPRMHLEDARSIIALAMSYASKVEFDEEVYIALYARGKDYHTIMRNKMNELIDFIKNINPESNCKSFVDTGPLLDKEIAARAGLGWIGKNNLLINPEYGSFLVLGEILTSLELKYDNPIENGCKNCQACIQMCPTGALKPYYLDLSRCRSNITQKTGILSEEEKKAIGENLWGCDSCQMVCPYNENLPLDLHPEYRPVLPGKIEEVLGLTKKNMGDQWKNSPMMWRGTNIIKRNALINLVNLYNKGVNITDVLEIIKKGLKSPSPVVRITAAWAAGKIKARELKDFILKLLKSEKDKVVENYFKKVIKRLNQ
;
A
#
# COMPACT_ATOMS: atom_id res chain seq x y z
N MET A 1 -32.97 8.05 20.63
CA MET A 1 -32.09 7.82 19.46
C MET A 1 -32.01 6.31 19.26
N ASP A 2 -32.21 5.78 18.05
CA ASP A 2 -32.09 4.33 17.85
C ASP A 2 -30.64 3.84 17.91
N LEU A 3 -30.44 2.53 18.13
CA LEU A 3 -29.11 1.92 18.32
C LEU A 3 -28.16 2.19 17.14
N THR A 4 -28.68 2.12 15.91
CA THR A 4 -27.89 2.43 14.71
C THR A 4 -27.37 3.87 14.74
N THR A 5 -28.25 4.82 15.07
CA THR A 5 -27.89 6.24 15.15
C THR A 5 -26.87 6.49 16.25
N MET A 6 -26.99 5.83 17.41
CA MET A 6 -26.02 5.93 18.52
C MET A 6 -24.64 5.39 18.12
N ILE A 7 -24.57 4.22 17.48
CA ILE A 7 -23.31 3.62 17.02
C ILE A 7 -22.62 4.52 15.99
N LYS A 8 -23.37 5.04 15.01
CA LYS A 8 -22.81 5.97 14.01
C LYS A 8 -22.31 7.27 14.64
N ALA A 9 -23.04 7.80 15.62
CA ALA A 9 -22.61 8.99 16.35
C ALA A 9 -21.32 8.73 17.13
N LYS A 10 -21.22 7.60 17.85
CA LYS A 10 -20.00 7.23 18.58
C LYS A 10 -18.82 6.96 17.64
N ALA A 11 -19.05 6.30 16.50
CA ALA A 11 -17.99 6.09 15.51
C ALA A 11 -17.41 7.43 15.00
N ARG A 12 -18.26 8.42 14.72
CA ARG A 12 -17.81 9.77 14.37
C ARG A 12 -17.06 10.46 15.51
N ASP A 13 -17.54 10.35 16.74
CA ASP A 13 -16.89 10.87 17.94
C ASP A 13 -15.48 10.28 18.16
N ILE A 14 -15.30 8.98 17.89
CA ILE A 14 -13.99 8.30 17.90
C ILE A 14 -13.05 8.84 16.81
N GLY A 15 -13.60 9.46 15.77
CA GLY A 15 -12.84 10.05 14.66
C GLY A 15 -12.88 9.25 13.35
N PHE A 16 -13.91 8.43 13.12
CA PHE A 16 -14.19 7.90 11.77
C PHE A 16 -14.91 8.95 10.93
N ASP A 17 -14.35 9.28 9.77
CA ASP A 17 -14.90 10.31 8.87
C ASP A 17 -16.17 9.83 8.16
N ILE A 18 -16.21 8.55 7.82
CA ILE A 18 -17.35 7.93 7.13
C ILE A 18 -17.75 6.65 7.84
N VAL A 19 -19.06 6.50 8.08
CA VAL A 19 -19.65 5.35 8.76
C VAL A 19 -20.89 4.93 8.01
N GLY A 20 -20.91 3.68 7.55
CA GLY A 20 -22.05 3.07 6.88
C GLY A 20 -22.32 1.68 7.43
N ILE A 21 -23.53 1.18 7.21
CA ILE A 21 -23.97 -0.12 7.70
C ILE A 21 -24.58 -0.90 6.55
N THR A 22 -24.19 -2.17 6.42
CA THR A 22 -24.79 -3.11 5.47
C THR A 22 -25.16 -4.41 6.18
N SER A 23 -25.97 -5.25 5.52
CA SER A 23 -26.19 -6.62 5.97
C SER A 23 -24.91 -7.46 5.94
N ALA A 24 -24.86 -8.50 6.77
CA ALA A 24 -23.85 -9.55 6.75
C ALA A 24 -24.11 -10.65 5.68
N ALA A 25 -25.01 -10.38 4.73
CA ALA A 25 -25.28 -11.29 3.62
C ALA A 25 -24.04 -11.44 2.70
N PRO A 26 -23.92 -12.56 1.96
CA PRO A 26 -22.81 -12.77 1.03
C PRO A 26 -22.67 -11.67 -0.04
N LEU A 27 -21.44 -11.41 -0.46
CA LEU A 27 -21.09 -10.48 -1.53
C LEU A 27 -21.18 -11.17 -2.90
N LEU A 28 -22.40 -11.55 -3.33
CA LEU A 28 -22.61 -12.41 -4.49
C LEU A 28 -22.02 -11.88 -5.81
N LYS A 29 -22.11 -10.56 -6.06
CA LYS A 29 -21.53 -9.94 -7.26
C LYS A 29 -20.00 -10.02 -7.26
N ALA A 30 -19.37 -9.73 -6.12
CA ALA A 30 -17.92 -9.83 -5.99
C ALA A 30 -17.44 -11.28 -6.10
N ARG A 31 -18.22 -12.23 -5.57
CA ARG A 31 -17.98 -13.67 -5.72
C ARG A 31 -17.91 -14.09 -7.18
N GLU A 32 -18.93 -13.74 -7.97
CA GLU A 32 -18.96 -14.07 -9.41
C GLU A 32 -17.74 -13.51 -10.16
N VAL A 33 -17.33 -12.28 -9.83
CA VAL A 33 -16.14 -11.64 -10.43
C VAL A 33 -14.86 -12.38 -10.03
N LEU A 34 -14.71 -12.75 -8.75
CA LEU A 34 -13.53 -13.47 -8.27
C LEU A 34 -13.45 -14.89 -8.84
N GLU A 35 -14.58 -15.59 -8.99
CA GLU A 35 -14.64 -16.92 -9.59
C GLU A 35 -14.16 -16.88 -11.04
N LYS A 36 -14.68 -15.94 -11.85
CA LYS A 36 -14.21 -15.71 -13.23
C LYS A 36 -12.72 -15.37 -13.30
N ARG A 37 -12.23 -14.56 -12.35
CA ARG A 37 -10.79 -14.24 -12.28
C ARG A 37 -9.96 -15.46 -11.91
N LYS A 38 -10.43 -16.30 -11.00
CA LYS A 38 -9.76 -17.55 -10.60
C LYS A 38 -9.66 -18.51 -11.79
N GLU A 39 -10.75 -18.72 -12.52
CA GLU A 39 -10.78 -19.54 -13.74
C GLU A 39 -9.81 -19.03 -14.81
N ALA A 40 -9.67 -17.70 -14.94
CA ALA A 40 -8.73 -17.08 -15.86
C ALA A 40 -7.27 -17.07 -15.38
N GLY A 41 -6.95 -17.60 -14.18
CA GLY A 41 -5.61 -17.51 -13.58
C GLY A 41 -5.20 -16.09 -13.20
N GLN A 42 -6.18 -15.21 -12.94
CA GLN A 42 -6.02 -13.78 -12.68
C GLN A 42 -6.49 -13.38 -11.27
N LEU A 43 -6.56 -14.33 -10.35
CA LEU A 43 -6.88 -14.04 -8.96
C LEU A 43 -5.79 -13.11 -8.39
N PRO A 44 -6.14 -12.00 -7.71
CA PRO A 44 -5.15 -11.13 -7.10
C PRO A 44 -4.32 -11.90 -6.07
N GLY A 45 -2.99 -11.69 -6.05
CA GLY A 45 -2.07 -12.51 -5.25
C GLY A 45 -2.20 -12.38 -3.71
N PHE A 46 -3.05 -11.48 -3.21
CA PHE A 46 -3.37 -11.34 -1.78
C PHE A 46 -4.80 -11.76 -1.46
N THR A 47 -5.54 -12.29 -2.43
CA THR A 47 -6.89 -12.83 -2.22
C THR A 47 -6.79 -14.31 -1.87
N ASP A 48 -7.60 -14.77 -0.92
CA ASP A 48 -7.68 -16.18 -0.54
C ASP A 48 -8.12 -17.03 -1.75
N GLU A 49 -7.55 -18.22 -1.89
CA GLU A 49 -7.96 -19.16 -2.95
C GLU A 49 -9.39 -19.67 -2.73
N ASP A 50 -9.83 -19.75 -1.47
CA ASP A 50 -11.22 -19.98 -1.12
C ASP A 50 -12.00 -18.66 -1.13
N ILE A 51 -12.61 -18.39 -2.28
CA ILE A 51 -13.43 -17.20 -2.53
C ILE A 51 -14.60 -17.09 -1.54
N LEU A 52 -15.08 -18.20 -0.97
CA LEU A 52 -16.15 -18.15 0.02
C LEU A 52 -15.70 -17.42 1.29
N LEU A 53 -14.44 -17.57 1.71
CA LEU A 53 -13.89 -16.85 2.86
C LEU A 53 -13.94 -15.34 2.64
N SER A 54 -13.60 -14.85 1.45
CA SER A 54 -13.63 -13.40 1.18
C SER A 54 -15.01 -12.82 0.91
N THR A 55 -16.00 -13.65 0.60
CA THR A 55 -17.32 -13.19 0.15
C THR A 55 -18.46 -13.55 1.10
N THR A 56 -18.19 -14.27 2.18
CA THR A 56 -19.20 -14.77 3.12
C THR A 56 -18.89 -14.28 4.54
N PRO A 57 -19.38 -13.09 4.94
CA PRO A 57 -19.12 -12.52 6.27
C PRO A 57 -19.44 -13.49 7.43
N ARG A 58 -20.52 -14.27 7.31
CA ARG A 58 -20.93 -15.23 8.35
C ARG A 58 -19.97 -16.39 8.58
N MET A 59 -19.01 -16.65 7.69
CA MET A 59 -17.93 -17.62 7.97
C MET A 59 -16.97 -17.10 9.03
N HIS A 60 -16.93 -15.79 9.26
CA HIS A 60 -16.02 -15.15 10.22
C HIS A 60 -16.68 -14.80 11.55
N LEU A 61 -18.01 -14.69 11.55
CA LEU A 61 -18.87 -14.52 12.71
C LEU A 61 -20.26 -15.09 12.38
N GLU A 62 -20.56 -16.29 12.88
CA GLU A 62 -21.71 -17.11 12.45
C GLU A 62 -23.07 -16.40 12.60
N ASP A 63 -23.25 -15.71 13.71
CA ASP A 63 -24.48 -14.99 14.06
C ASP A 63 -24.53 -13.55 13.51
N ALA A 64 -23.57 -13.14 12.67
CA ALA A 64 -23.52 -11.80 12.12
C ALA A 64 -24.79 -11.46 11.32
N ARG A 65 -25.41 -10.34 11.69
CA ARG A 65 -26.57 -9.75 10.99
C ARG A 65 -26.19 -8.51 10.22
N SER A 66 -25.32 -7.68 10.78
CA SER A 66 -24.87 -6.41 10.20
C SER A 66 -23.36 -6.32 10.10
N ILE A 67 -22.89 -5.43 9.24
CA ILE A 67 -21.50 -5.01 9.13
C ILE A 67 -21.48 -3.48 9.23
N ILE A 68 -20.69 -2.95 10.16
CA ILE A 68 -20.39 -1.52 10.27
C ILE A 68 -19.12 -1.26 9.47
N ALA A 69 -19.24 -0.59 8.34
CA ALA A 69 -18.13 -0.18 7.50
C ALA A 69 -17.66 1.21 7.90
N LEU A 70 -16.34 1.38 8.03
CA LEU A 70 -15.69 2.55 8.60
C LEU A 70 -14.59 3.01 7.65
N ALA A 71 -14.42 4.33 7.54
CA ALA A 71 -13.29 4.91 6.84
C ALA A 71 -12.72 6.13 7.56
N MET A 72 -11.42 6.31 7.39
CA MET A 72 -10.71 7.53 7.76
C MET A 72 -9.91 8.04 6.55
N SER A 73 -9.93 9.35 6.35
CA SER A 73 -9.12 10.03 5.36
C SER A 73 -7.66 10.10 5.81
N TYR A 74 -6.74 9.73 4.93
CA TYR A 74 -5.31 10.01 5.08
C TYR A 74 -4.84 11.11 4.11
N ALA A 75 -5.78 11.83 3.49
CA ALA A 75 -5.46 12.97 2.64
C ALA A 75 -4.65 13.99 3.46
N SER A 76 -3.47 14.33 2.97
CA SER A 76 -2.54 15.23 3.63
C SER A 76 -1.87 16.13 2.60
N LYS A 77 -1.41 17.29 3.04
CA LYS A 77 -0.63 18.16 2.16
C LYS A 77 0.64 17.45 1.71
N VAL A 78 0.92 17.58 0.42
CA VAL A 78 2.15 17.09 -0.19
C VAL A 78 3.19 18.20 -0.09
N GLU A 79 3.87 18.31 1.05
CA GLU A 79 5.03 19.19 1.20
C GLU A 79 6.30 18.39 0.92
N PHE A 80 7.10 18.78 -0.08
CA PHE A 80 8.29 18.00 -0.45
C PHE A 80 9.50 18.81 -0.87
N ASP A 81 10.64 18.37 -0.33
CA ASP A 81 12.00 18.56 -0.84
C ASP A 81 12.73 17.21 -0.74
N GLU A 82 12.28 16.20 -1.51
CA GLU A 82 12.68 14.79 -1.37
C GLU A 82 13.22 14.15 -2.66
N GLU A 83 14.14 13.20 -2.51
CA GLU A 83 14.72 12.44 -3.63
C GLU A 83 13.80 11.31 -4.10
N VAL A 84 12.95 10.77 -3.22
CA VAL A 84 12.08 9.63 -3.52
C VAL A 84 10.64 9.87 -3.09
N TYR A 85 9.71 9.18 -3.75
CA TYR A 85 8.29 9.24 -3.44
C TYR A 85 7.86 8.05 -2.58
N ILE A 86 7.24 8.32 -1.44
CA ILE A 86 6.53 7.32 -0.64
C ILE A 86 5.02 7.56 -0.83
N ALA A 87 4.21 6.53 -1.00
CA ALA A 87 2.75 6.71 -1.10
C ALA A 87 2.18 7.30 0.19
N LEU A 88 1.17 8.18 0.09
CA LEU A 88 0.65 8.96 1.21
C LEU A 88 0.22 8.08 2.39
N TYR A 89 -0.44 6.95 2.12
CA TYR A 89 -0.87 6.00 3.16
C TYR A 89 0.28 5.43 3.99
N ALA A 90 1.52 5.51 3.49
CA ALA A 90 2.70 4.87 4.07
C ALA A 90 3.68 5.84 4.76
N ARG A 91 3.38 7.15 4.77
CA ARG A 91 4.27 8.19 5.31
C ARG A 91 4.08 8.49 6.79
N GLY A 92 2.90 8.20 7.32
CA GLY A 92 2.55 8.38 8.71
C GLY A 92 2.70 7.09 9.52
N LYS A 93 2.02 7.07 10.67
CA LYS A 93 1.90 5.88 11.51
C LYS A 93 1.06 4.81 10.80
N ASP A 94 1.37 3.55 11.06
CA ASP A 94 0.65 2.40 10.50
C ASP A 94 -0.86 2.47 10.78
N TYR A 95 -1.62 2.63 9.69
CA TYR A 95 -3.07 2.72 9.72
C TYR A 95 -3.73 1.50 10.34
N HIS A 96 -3.12 0.31 10.24
CA HIS A 96 -3.67 -0.90 10.84
C HIS A 96 -3.79 -0.77 12.35
N THR A 97 -2.78 -0.18 12.99
CA THR A 97 -2.77 0.02 14.45
C THR A 97 -3.78 1.09 14.86
N ILE A 98 -3.89 2.17 14.08
CA ILE A 98 -4.85 3.26 14.33
C ILE A 98 -6.28 2.73 14.22
N MET A 99 -6.60 2.07 13.10
CA MET A 99 -7.93 1.53 12.82
C MET A 99 -8.34 0.47 13.85
N ARG A 100 -7.46 -0.48 14.19
CA ARG A 100 -7.76 -1.50 15.22
C ARG A 100 -8.09 -0.88 16.57
N ASN A 101 -7.31 0.09 17.03
CA ASN A 101 -7.54 0.72 18.33
C ASN A 101 -8.90 1.44 18.36
N LYS A 102 -9.22 2.21 17.31
CA LYS A 102 -10.49 2.93 17.19
C LYS A 102 -11.70 1.97 17.03
N MET A 103 -11.55 0.89 16.27
CA MET A 103 -12.59 -0.13 16.13
C MET A 103 -12.83 -0.87 17.44
N ASN A 104 -11.78 -1.17 18.21
CA ASN A 104 -11.92 -1.77 19.54
C ASN A 104 -12.68 -0.85 20.50
N GLU A 105 -12.40 0.46 20.49
CA GLU A 105 -13.18 1.42 21.29
C GLU A 105 -14.67 1.42 20.90
N LEU A 106 -14.97 1.33 19.60
CA LEU A 106 -16.36 1.23 19.13
C LEU A 106 -17.02 -0.10 19.55
N ILE A 107 -16.28 -1.20 19.52
CA ILE A 107 -16.75 -2.51 19.99
C ILE A 107 -17.05 -2.45 21.50
N ASP A 108 -16.17 -1.85 22.30
CA ASP A 108 -16.37 -1.71 23.74
C ASP A 108 -17.61 -0.88 24.04
N PHE A 109 -17.84 0.21 23.30
CA PHE A 109 -19.08 0.98 23.38
C PHE A 109 -20.32 0.14 23.04
N ILE A 110 -20.28 -0.65 21.96
CA ILE A 110 -21.38 -1.53 21.56
C ILE A 110 -21.69 -2.55 22.66
N LYS A 111 -20.65 -3.19 23.22
CA LYS A 111 -20.79 -4.17 24.31
C LYS A 111 -21.33 -3.56 25.60
N ASN A 112 -20.98 -2.30 25.90
CA ASN A 112 -21.54 -1.60 27.06
C ASN A 112 -23.05 -1.36 26.94
N ILE A 113 -23.57 -1.18 25.71
CA ILE A 113 -25.01 -0.98 25.47
C ILE A 113 -25.74 -2.33 25.31
N ASN A 114 -25.09 -3.31 24.69
CA ASN A 114 -25.63 -4.65 24.48
C ASN A 114 -24.55 -5.72 24.77
N PRO A 115 -24.46 -6.19 26.03
CA PRO A 115 -23.42 -7.13 26.45
C PRO A 115 -23.41 -8.47 25.71
N GLU A 116 -24.57 -8.90 25.22
CA GLU A 116 -24.72 -10.17 24.47
C GLU A 116 -24.33 -10.02 22.99
N SER A 117 -23.96 -8.83 22.53
CA SER A 117 -23.55 -8.61 21.16
C SER A 117 -22.17 -9.21 20.87
N ASN A 118 -22.10 -9.99 19.80
CA ASN A 118 -20.84 -10.49 19.27
C ASN A 118 -20.35 -9.52 18.20
N CYS A 119 -19.06 -9.18 18.26
CA CYS A 119 -18.42 -8.29 17.30
C CYS A 119 -17.05 -8.84 16.88
N LYS A 120 -16.71 -8.68 15.60
CA LYS A 120 -15.39 -9.02 15.06
C LYS A 120 -14.96 -7.99 14.02
N SER A 121 -13.81 -7.37 14.22
CA SER A 121 -13.30 -6.32 13.33
C SER A 121 -12.19 -6.80 12.40
N PHE A 122 -12.12 -6.21 11.21
CA PHE A 122 -11.06 -6.43 10.23
C PHE A 122 -10.60 -5.10 9.62
N VAL A 123 -9.33 -5.07 9.20
CA VAL A 123 -8.70 -3.95 8.47
C VAL A 123 -7.57 -4.52 7.61
N ASP A 124 -7.67 -4.41 6.28
CA ASP A 124 -6.70 -4.81 5.24
C ASP A 124 -6.23 -6.28 5.24
N THR A 125 -5.70 -6.76 6.36
CA THR A 125 -5.24 -8.14 6.57
C THR A 125 -6.37 -9.11 6.90
N GLY A 126 -7.63 -8.65 6.83
CA GLY A 126 -8.80 -9.48 7.01
C GLY A 126 -9.05 -10.37 5.79
N PRO A 127 -9.91 -11.39 5.93
CA PRO A 127 -10.26 -12.25 4.81
C PRO A 127 -11.24 -11.58 3.83
N LEU A 128 -11.98 -10.57 4.27
CA LEU A 128 -13.08 -9.95 3.53
C LEU A 128 -12.61 -8.91 2.51
N LEU A 129 -13.54 -8.46 1.67
CA LEU A 129 -13.29 -7.46 0.63
C LEU A 129 -13.70 -6.07 1.13
N ASP A 130 -12.82 -5.38 1.86
CA ASP A 130 -13.07 -4.09 2.53
C ASP A 130 -13.76 -3.08 1.61
N LYS A 131 -13.28 -2.94 0.37
CA LYS A 131 -13.81 -1.99 -0.62
C LYS A 131 -15.24 -2.34 -1.05
N GLU A 132 -15.54 -3.63 -1.25
CA GLU A 132 -16.87 -4.10 -1.65
C GLU A 132 -17.87 -3.93 -0.49
N ILE A 133 -17.43 -4.19 0.75
CA ILE A 133 -18.23 -3.94 1.94
C ILE A 133 -18.52 -2.44 2.09
N ALA A 134 -17.50 -1.59 1.98
CA ALA A 134 -17.64 -0.15 2.07
C ALA A 134 -18.57 0.42 0.99
N ALA A 135 -18.45 -0.03 -0.27
CA ALA A 135 -19.35 0.37 -1.34
C ALA A 135 -20.80 -0.08 -1.08
N ARG A 136 -21.01 -1.32 -0.61
CA ARG A 136 -22.33 -1.84 -0.26
C ARG A 136 -22.97 -1.08 0.91
N ALA A 137 -22.16 -0.64 1.87
CA ALA A 137 -22.57 0.16 3.02
C ALA A 137 -22.71 1.67 2.72
N GLY A 138 -22.55 2.09 1.46
CA GLY A 138 -22.77 3.48 1.06
C GLY A 138 -21.64 4.44 1.44
N LEU A 139 -20.42 3.95 1.71
CA LEU A 139 -19.27 4.84 1.96
C LEU A 139 -18.77 5.52 0.67
N GLY A 140 -19.12 4.97 -0.50
CA GLY A 140 -18.66 5.44 -1.80
C GLY A 140 -18.97 4.44 -2.90
N TRP A 141 -18.27 4.54 -4.02
CA TRP A 141 -18.33 3.57 -5.11
C TRP A 141 -16.93 3.09 -5.51
N ILE A 142 -16.85 1.93 -6.15
CA ILE A 142 -15.58 1.44 -6.72
C ILE A 142 -15.29 2.19 -8.02
N GLY A 143 -14.19 2.95 -8.04
CA GLY A 143 -13.75 3.69 -9.21
C GLY A 143 -13.10 2.80 -10.27
N LYS A 144 -12.91 3.35 -11.48
CA LYS A 144 -12.15 2.67 -12.55
C LYS A 144 -10.69 2.38 -12.16
N ASN A 145 -10.15 3.08 -11.16
CA ASN A 145 -8.85 2.82 -10.56
C ASN A 145 -8.85 1.70 -9.49
N ASN A 146 -9.97 1.00 -9.29
CA ASN A 146 -10.15 -0.10 -8.33
C ASN A 146 -10.02 0.34 -6.85
N LEU A 147 -10.27 1.61 -6.55
CA LEU A 147 -10.32 2.16 -5.18
C LEU A 147 -11.75 2.57 -4.84
N LEU A 148 -12.07 2.60 -3.54
CA LEU A 148 -13.28 3.25 -3.08
C LEU A 148 -13.12 4.77 -3.27
N ILE A 149 -14.12 5.42 -3.84
CA ILE A 149 -14.19 6.87 -4.01
C ILE A 149 -15.42 7.37 -3.27
N ASN A 150 -15.21 8.30 -2.34
CA ASN A 150 -16.25 9.05 -1.66
C ASN A 150 -16.35 10.47 -2.28
N PRO A 151 -17.55 11.07 -2.37
CA PRO A 151 -17.72 12.40 -2.97
C PRO A 151 -17.09 13.55 -2.16
N GLU A 152 -16.92 13.40 -0.85
CA GLU A 152 -16.41 14.42 0.06
C GLU A 152 -14.93 14.20 0.42
N TYR A 153 -14.54 12.94 0.66
CA TYR A 153 -13.18 12.57 1.10
C TYR A 153 -12.32 11.96 -0.01
N GLY A 154 -12.87 11.82 -1.22
CA GLY A 154 -12.15 11.24 -2.34
C GLY A 154 -11.79 9.78 -2.12
N SER A 155 -10.60 9.38 -2.57
CA SER A 155 -10.11 8.00 -2.51
C SER A 155 -8.96 7.78 -1.55
N PHE A 156 -8.49 8.82 -0.85
CA PHE A 156 -7.45 8.71 0.17
C PHE A 156 -8.05 8.20 1.49
N LEU A 157 -8.64 7.01 1.43
CA LEU A 157 -9.37 6.39 2.54
C LEU A 157 -8.68 5.10 2.97
N VAL A 158 -8.43 4.95 4.27
CA VAL A 158 -8.22 3.64 4.89
C VAL A 158 -9.57 3.09 5.32
N LEU A 159 -9.76 1.78 5.15
CA LEU A 159 -11.04 1.11 5.38
C LEU A 159 -10.92 0.12 6.53
N GLY A 160 -12.04 -0.15 7.18
CA GLY A 160 -12.18 -1.26 8.11
C GLY A 160 -13.64 -1.59 8.32
N GLU A 161 -13.90 -2.76 8.88
CA GLU A 161 -15.25 -3.23 9.12
C GLU A 161 -15.39 -3.97 10.42
N ILE A 162 -16.58 -3.89 11.01
CA ILE A 162 -16.96 -4.61 12.22
C ILE A 162 -18.20 -5.43 11.90
N LEU A 163 -18.06 -6.76 11.88
CA LEU A 163 -19.18 -7.67 11.82
C LEU A 163 -19.84 -7.70 13.19
N THR A 164 -21.17 -7.69 13.24
CA THR A 164 -21.91 -7.74 14.51
C THR A 164 -23.16 -8.61 14.41
N SER A 165 -23.48 -9.30 15.50
CA SER A 165 -24.73 -10.05 15.65
C SER A 165 -25.97 -9.14 15.78
N LEU A 166 -25.76 -7.84 15.98
CA LEU A 166 -26.82 -6.84 16.05
C LEU A 166 -27.50 -6.64 14.70
N GLU A 167 -28.81 -6.49 14.73
CA GLU A 167 -29.61 -6.05 13.60
C GLU A 167 -29.68 -4.52 13.60
N LEU A 168 -29.11 -3.91 12.56
CA LEU A 168 -28.97 -2.46 12.43
C LEU A 168 -29.68 -1.98 11.16
N LYS A 169 -30.00 -0.68 11.08
CA LYS A 169 -30.57 -0.07 9.88
C LYS A 169 -29.49 0.10 8.82
N TYR A 170 -29.69 -0.49 7.65
CA TYR A 170 -28.73 -0.47 6.56
C TYR A 170 -28.78 0.83 5.76
N ASP A 171 -27.63 1.26 5.27
CA ASP A 171 -27.48 2.32 4.29
C ASP A 171 -27.56 1.77 2.87
N ASN A 172 -27.75 2.68 1.91
CA ASN A 172 -27.82 2.34 0.50
C ASN A 172 -26.48 2.63 -0.19
N PRO A 173 -26.08 1.80 -1.17
CA PRO A 173 -24.95 2.10 -2.04
C PRO A 173 -25.10 3.45 -2.75
N ILE A 174 -23.97 4.14 -2.98
CA ILE A 174 -23.91 5.39 -3.74
C ILE A 174 -23.71 5.07 -5.23
N GLU A 175 -24.33 5.87 -6.11
CA GLU A 175 -24.15 5.76 -7.56
C GLU A 175 -22.70 6.00 -7.98
N ASN A 176 -22.25 5.28 -9.02
CA ASN A 176 -20.90 5.43 -9.54
C ASN A 176 -20.68 6.77 -10.26
N GLY A 177 -19.83 7.62 -9.67
CA GLY A 177 -19.49 8.94 -10.20
C GLY A 177 -18.48 8.98 -11.35
N CYS A 178 -17.85 7.86 -11.74
CA CYS A 178 -16.79 7.88 -12.76
C CYS A 178 -17.28 8.28 -14.16
N LYS A 179 -18.53 7.96 -14.53
CA LYS A 179 -19.11 8.24 -15.86
C LYS A 179 -18.13 7.87 -16.99
N ASN A 180 -17.87 8.80 -17.92
CA ASN A 180 -16.95 8.64 -19.05
C ASN A 180 -15.48 8.97 -18.72
N CYS A 181 -15.14 9.36 -17.49
CA CYS A 181 -13.77 9.73 -17.11
C CYS A 181 -12.78 8.57 -17.30
N GLN A 182 -11.58 8.87 -17.79
CA GLN A 182 -10.48 7.90 -18.02
C GLN A 182 -9.14 8.38 -17.43
N ALA A 183 -9.13 9.45 -16.64
CA ALA A 183 -7.90 10.14 -16.18
C ALA A 183 -6.90 9.17 -15.51
N CYS A 184 -7.38 8.33 -14.58
CA CYS A 184 -6.53 7.38 -13.87
C CYS A 184 -5.92 6.29 -14.76
N ILE A 185 -6.63 5.89 -15.81
CA ILE A 185 -6.16 4.89 -16.77
C ILE A 185 -5.10 5.49 -17.68
N GLN A 186 -5.36 6.70 -18.19
CA GLN A 186 -4.45 7.43 -19.08
C GLN A 186 -3.14 7.81 -18.37
N MET A 187 -3.19 8.17 -17.09
CA MET A 187 -2.03 8.59 -16.32
C MET A 187 -1.33 7.45 -15.57
N CYS A 188 -1.83 6.21 -15.66
CA CYS A 188 -1.17 5.07 -15.03
C CYS A 188 0.22 4.87 -15.65
N PRO A 189 1.32 5.06 -14.89
CA PRO A 189 2.65 5.16 -15.49
C PRO A 189 3.16 3.84 -16.08
N THR A 190 2.52 2.73 -15.73
CA THR A 190 2.87 1.39 -16.20
C THR A 190 1.78 0.75 -17.05
N GLY A 191 0.67 1.45 -17.29
CA GLY A 191 -0.50 0.91 -17.99
C GLY A 191 -1.13 -0.30 -17.29
N ALA A 192 -1.05 -0.35 -15.95
CA ALA A 192 -1.60 -1.45 -15.15
C ALA A 192 -3.13 -1.41 -15.00
N LEU A 193 -3.76 -0.26 -15.28
CA LEU A 193 -5.18 -0.04 -15.09
C LEU A 193 -5.97 -0.23 -16.38
N LYS A 194 -7.07 -0.97 -16.27
CA LYS A 194 -8.22 -0.94 -17.19
C LYS A 194 -9.46 -0.63 -16.35
N PRO A 195 -10.61 -0.23 -16.95
CA PRO A 195 -11.82 0.01 -16.17
C PRO A 195 -12.17 -1.18 -15.28
N TYR A 196 -12.14 -0.98 -13.96
CA TYR A 196 -12.47 -2.00 -12.95
C TYR A 196 -11.57 -3.24 -12.97
N TYR A 197 -10.36 -3.11 -13.50
CA TYR A 197 -9.37 -4.16 -13.52
C TYR A 197 -7.96 -3.59 -13.29
N LEU A 198 -7.20 -4.26 -12.43
CA LEU A 198 -5.83 -3.91 -12.10
C LEU A 198 -4.92 -5.10 -12.36
N ASP A 199 -3.96 -4.93 -13.26
CA ASP A 199 -2.87 -5.88 -13.45
C ASP A 199 -1.80 -5.65 -12.38
N LEU A 200 -1.81 -6.49 -11.34
CA LEU A 200 -0.83 -6.42 -10.25
C LEU A 200 0.61 -6.65 -10.71
N SER A 201 0.84 -7.39 -11.80
CA SER A 201 2.20 -7.63 -12.30
C SER A 201 2.87 -6.33 -12.77
N ARG A 202 2.05 -5.38 -13.25
CA ARG A 202 2.47 -4.06 -13.75
C ARG A 202 2.24 -2.94 -12.75
N CYS A 203 1.39 -3.13 -11.74
CA CYS A 203 1.07 -2.09 -10.76
C CYS A 203 2.33 -1.65 -10.02
N ARG A 204 2.70 -0.36 -10.13
CA ARG A 204 3.88 0.19 -9.45
C ARG A 204 3.82 -0.05 -7.94
N SER A 205 2.66 0.15 -7.32
CA SER A 205 2.47 -0.11 -5.89
C SER A 205 2.84 -1.55 -5.51
N ASN A 206 2.37 -2.54 -6.29
CA ASN A 206 2.71 -3.95 -6.07
C ASN A 206 4.21 -4.22 -6.31
N ILE A 207 4.77 -3.70 -7.40
CA ILE A 207 6.20 -3.89 -7.76
C ILE A 207 7.12 -3.37 -6.65
N THR A 208 6.83 -2.20 -6.07
CA THR A 208 7.64 -1.65 -4.96
C THR A 208 7.68 -2.58 -3.74
N GLN A 209 6.67 -3.43 -3.55
CA GLN A 209 6.52 -4.31 -2.38
C GLN A 209 6.96 -5.77 -2.65
N LYS A 210 7.21 -6.14 -3.92
CA LYS A 210 7.70 -7.48 -4.28
C LYS A 210 8.99 -7.80 -3.54
N THR A 211 9.14 -9.04 -3.09
CA THR A 211 10.39 -9.56 -2.54
C THR A 211 11.36 -9.97 -3.64
N GLY A 212 12.64 -10.16 -3.29
CA GLY A 212 13.64 -10.64 -4.23
C GLY A 212 14.15 -9.59 -5.23
N ILE A 213 14.75 -10.10 -6.30
CA ILE A 213 15.41 -9.32 -7.34
C ILE A 213 14.37 -8.97 -8.41
N LEU A 214 14.23 -7.68 -8.71
CA LEU A 214 13.33 -7.21 -9.76
C LEU A 214 13.93 -7.39 -11.15
N SER A 215 13.08 -7.56 -12.17
CA SER A 215 13.48 -7.52 -13.58
C SER A 215 13.95 -6.12 -14.01
N GLU A 216 14.46 -5.96 -15.23
CA GLU A 216 14.82 -4.61 -15.71
C GLU A 216 13.59 -3.74 -15.96
N GLU A 217 12.51 -4.34 -16.45
CA GLU A 217 11.22 -3.70 -16.69
C GLU A 217 10.60 -3.22 -15.37
N GLU A 218 10.65 -4.05 -14.32
CA GLU A 218 10.17 -3.70 -12.99
C GLU A 218 10.98 -2.55 -12.37
N LYS A 219 12.31 -2.58 -12.48
CA LYS A 219 13.16 -1.48 -11.98
C LYS A 219 12.84 -0.14 -12.66
N LYS A 220 12.55 -0.16 -13.97
CA LYS A 220 12.09 1.03 -14.71
C LYS A 220 10.68 1.45 -14.24
N ALA A 221 9.78 0.49 -14.07
CA ALA A 221 8.39 0.74 -13.67
C ALA A 221 8.26 1.41 -12.29
N ILE A 222 9.18 1.14 -11.37
CA ILE A 222 9.23 1.78 -10.04
C ILE A 222 9.39 3.30 -10.14
N GLY A 223 10.16 3.82 -11.09
CA GLY A 223 10.46 5.26 -11.17
C GLY A 223 11.17 5.76 -9.90
N GLU A 224 10.65 6.82 -9.28
CA GLU A 224 11.16 7.41 -8.04
C GLU A 224 10.39 6.91 -6.80
N ASN A 225 9.46 5.97 -6.96
CA ASN A 225 8.68 5.47 -5.84
C ASN A 225 9.52 4.54 -4.96
N LEU A 226 9.81 4.95 -3.74
CA LEU A 226 10.41 4.08 -2.73
C LEU A 226 9.40 3.01 -2.30
N TRP A 227 8.14 3.40 -2.16
CA TRP A 227 7.06 2.52 -1.70
C TRP A 227 5.69 3.01 -2.17
N GLY A 228 4.86 2.08 -2.65
CA GLY A 228 3.51 2.38 -3.10
C GLY A 228 3.46 3.30 -4.33
N CYS A 229 2.27 3.73 -4.72
CA CYS A 229 2.07 4.66 -5.83
C CYS A 229 0.67 5.29 -5.74
N ASP A 230 0.59 6.62 -5.78
CA ASP A 230 -0.68 7.35 -5.75
C ASP A 230 -1.07 7.93 -7.11
N SER A 231 -0.35 7.65 -8.19
CA SER A 231 -0.58 8.30 -9.51
C SER A 231 -2.03 8.20 -10.01
N CYS A 232 -2.71 7.08 -9.78
CA CYS A 232 -4.12 6.92 -10.19
C CYS A 232 -5.12 7.63 -9.25
N GLN A 233 -4.69 8.03 -8.06
CA GLN A 233 -5.45 8.83 -7.09
C GLN A 233 -5.20 10.31 -7.33
N MET A 234 -3.95 10.73 -7.49
CA MET A 234 -3.56 12.14 -7.67
C MET A 234 -4.23 12.81 -8.88
N VAL A 235 -4.60 12.02 -9.90
CA VAL A 235 -5.27 12.52 -11.12
C VAL A 235 -6.79 12.34 -11.10
N CYS A 236 -7.33 11.78 -10.01
CA CYS A 236 -8.77 11.60 -9.88
C CYS A 236 -9.43 12.95 -9.55
N PRO A 237 -10.45 13.39 -10.31
CA PRO A 237 -11.12 14.66 -10.03
C PRO A 237 -11.74 14.75 -8.62
N TYR A 238 -12.15 13.60 -8.06
CA TYR A 238 -12.67 13.53 -6.69
C TYR A 238 -11.60 13.74 -5.61
N ASN A 239 -10.33 13.87 -5.97
CA ASN A 239 -9.24 14.14 -5.04
C ASN A 239 -8.69 15.58 -5.14
N GLU A 240 -9.29 16.45 -5.94
CA GLU A 240 -8.77 17.80 -6.19
C GLU A 240 -8.98 18.76 -5.01
N ASN A 241 -10.14 18.70 -4.34
CA ASN A 241 -10.53 19.63 -3.28
C ASN A 241 -10.94 18.88 -2.01
N LEU A 242 -9.99 18.17 -1.41
CA LEU A 242 -10.23 17.37 -0.22
C LEU A 242 -9.97 18.14 1.07
N PRO A 243 -10.69 17.81 2.16
CA PRO A 243 -10.21 18.10 3.51
C PRO A 243 -8.86 17.41 3.73
N LEU A 244 -7.84 18.18 4.13
CA LEU A 244 -6.48 17.69 4.35
C LEU A 244 -6.14 17.68 5.84
N ASP A 245 -5.26 16.76 6.22
CA ASP A 245 -4.62 16.70 7.55
C ASP A 245 -5.60 16.58 8.72
N LEU A 246 -6.77 15.95 8.49
CA LEU A 246 -7.81 15.69 9.48
C LEU A 246 -7.30 14.86 10.67
N HIS A 247 -6.41 13.91 10.40
CA HIS A 247 -5.85 12.99 11.38
C HIS A 247 -4.33 13.18 11.46
N PRO A 248 -3.81 13.79 12.55
CA PRO A 248 -2.37 14.05 12.69
C PRO A 248 -1.47 12.82 12.57
N GLU A 249 -1.99 11.62 12.87
CA GLU A 249 -1.26 10.36 12.82
C GLU A 249 -0.88 9.94 11.39
N TYR A 250 -1.60 10.44 10.39
CA TYR A 250 -1.30 10.19 8.97
C TYR A 250 -0.39 11.24 8.34
N ARG A 251 -0.02 12.29 9.09
CA ARG A 251 0.91 13.30 8.58
C ARG A 251 2.25 12.67 8.21
N PRO A 252 2.85 13.05 7.07
CA PRO A 252 4.15 12.55 6.68
C PRO A 252 5.23 12.85 7.72
N VAL A 253 5.91 11.80 8.21
CA VAL A 253 7.04 11.93 9.17
C VAL A 253 8.31 11.20 8.69
N LEU A 254 8.22 10.52 7.56
CA LEU A 254 9.32 9.74 7.01
C LEU A 254 10.12 10.56 6.01
N PRO A 255 11.45 10.59 6.14
CA PRO A 255 12.29 11.32 5.22
C PRO A 255 12.48 10.56 3.89
N GLY A 256 12.38 11.28 2.78
CA GLY A 256 12.63 10.76 1.43
C GLY A 256 14.08 10.89 0.94
N LYS A 257 15.08 10.64 1.80
CA LYS A 257 16.51 10.66 1.41
C LYS A 257 17.08 9.27 1.20
N ILE A 258 17.70 9.01 0.04
CA ILE A 258 18.21 7.68 -0.33
C ILE A 258 19.30 7.21 0.64
N GLU A 259 20.21 8.11 1.04
CA GLU A 259 21.31 7.77 1.93
C GLU A 259 20.81 7.28 3.30
N GLU A 260 19.81 7.95 3.87
CA GLU A 260 19.21 7.57 5.15
C GLU A 260 18.58 6.17 5.05
N VAL A 261 17.79 5.93 3.99
CA VAL A 261 17.14 4.64 3.76
C VAL A 261 18.18 3.51 3.68
N LEU A 262 19.31 3.73 2.99
CA LEU A 262 20.39 2.74 2.94
C LEU A 262 21.09 2.52 4.28
N GLY A 263 21.13 3.54 5.13
CA GLY A 263 21.66 3.48 6.49
C GLY A 263 20.76 2.71 7.48
N LEU A 264 19.49 2.46 7.16
CA LEU A 264 18.54 1.83 8.09
C LEU A 264 18.96 0.41 8.51
N THR A 265 19.11 0.18 9.80
CA THR A 265 19.34 -1.12 10.43
C THR A 265 18.36 -1.30 11.56
N LYS A 266 18.20 -2.52 12.06
CA LYS A 266 17.38 -2.75 13.26
C LYS A 266 17.84 -1.91 14.47
N LYS A 267 19.14 -1.56 14.55
CA LYS A 267 19.74 -0.84 15.68
C LYS A 267 19.52 0.68 15.63
N ASN A 268 19.47 1.28 14.45
CA ASN A 268 19.38 2.74 14.26
C ASN A 268 18.05 3.19 13.62
N MET A 269 17.06 2.30 13.52
CA MET A 269 15.75 2.64 13.00
C MET A 269 15.01 3.54 14.00
N GLY A 270 14.67 4.76 13.58
CA GLY A 270 13.80 5.65 14.35
C GLY A 270 12.37 5.11 14.46
N ASP A 271 11.60 5.61 15.42
CA ASP A 271 10.24 5.14 15.69
C ASP A 271 9.28 5.42 14.53
N GLN A 272 9.53 6.49 13.77
CA GLN A 272 8.81 6.79 12.53
C GLN A 272 8.93 5.63 11.52
N TRP A 273 10.13 5.06 11.37
CA TRP A 273 10.36 3.92 10.49
C TRP A 273 9.79 2.64 11.09
N LYS A 274 10.03 2.35 12.38
CA LYS A 274 9.53 1.13 13.03
C LYS A 274 8.01 0.99 12.94
N ASN A 275 7.30 2.11 13.12
CA ASN A 275 5.85 2.16 13.15
C ASN A 275 5.24 2.51 11.78
N SER A 276 6.04 2.49 10.70
CA SER A 276 5.56 2.68 9.34
C SER A 276 4.89 1.40 8.83
N PRO A 277 3.79 1.50 8.05
CA PRO A 277 3.19 0.34 7.42
C PRO A 277 4.12 -0.32 6.40
N MET A 278 5.25 0.28 6.00
CA MET A 278 6.24 -0.34 5.12
C MET A 278 7.00 -1.50 5.79
N MET A 279 7.09 -1.52 7.12
CA MET A 279 7.99 -2.43 7.83
C MET A 279 7.55 -3.90 7.83
N TRP A 280 6.31 -4.20 7.43
CA TRP A 280 5.85 -5.59 7.27
C TRP A 280 6.71 -6.41 6.29
N ARG A 281 7.41 -5.74 5.37
CA ARG A 281 8.37 -6.35 4.43
C ARG A 281 9.85 -6.15 4.80
N GLY A 282 10.10 -5.46 5.91
CA GLY A 282 11.44 -5.13 6.39
C GLY A 282 12.21 -4.15 5.49
N THR A 283 13.43 -3.82 5.90
CA THR A 283 14.21 -2.73 5.27
C THR A 283 14.84 -3.11 3.94
N ASN A 284 15.03 -4.40 3.64
CA ASN A 284 15.72 -4.82 2.42
C ASN A 284 14.99 -4.38 1.14
N ILE A 285 13.66 -4.36 1.17
CA ILE A 285 12.84 -3.95 0.02
C ILE A 285 12.98 -2.44 -0.24
N ILE A 286 12.85 -1.61 0.78
CA ILE A 286 13.04 -0.15 0.62
C ILE A 286 14.48 0.20 0.25
N LYS A 287 15.49 -0.51 0.78
CA LYS A 287 16.89 -0.31 0.36
C LYS A 287 17.14 -0.67 -1.09
N ARG A 288 16.55 -1.77 -1.56
CA ARG A 288 16.58 -2.15 -2.98
C ARG A 288 15.95 -1.05 -3.82
N ASN A 289 14.77 -0.57 -3.44
CA ASN A 289 14.07 0.47 -4.19
C ASN A 289 14.85 1.78 -4.19
N ALA A 290 15.47 2.17 -3.07
CA ALA A 290 16.31 3.36 -2.97
C ALA A 290 17.49 3.33 -3.97
N LEU A 291 18.17 2.19 -4.14
CA LEU A 291 19.22 2.02 -5.16
C LEU A 291 18.68 2.08 -6.59
N ILE A 292 17.44 1.65 -6.81
CA ILE A 292 16.76 1.77 -8.11
C ILE A 292 16.39 3.23 -8.39
N ASN A 293 15.83 3.93 -7.40
CA ASN A 293 15.49 5.35 -7.49
C ASN A 293 16.76 6.17 -7.75
N LEU A 294 17.88 5.88 -7.07
CA LEU A 294 19.19 6.51 -7.31
C LEU A 294 19.58 6.48 -8.79
N VAL A 295 19.48 5.31 -9.43
CA VAL A 295 19.80 5.15 -10.86
C VAL A 295 18.81 5.90 -11.74
N ASN A 296 17.51 5.85 -11.40
CA ASN A 296 16.48 6.52 -12.19
C ASN A 296 16.63 8.05 -12.14
N LEU A 297 16.94 8.62 -10.97
CA LEU A 297 17.24 10.04 -10.78
C LEU A 297 18.55 10.44 -11.48
N TYR A 298 19.61 9.64 -11.34
CA TYR A 298 20.88 9.86 -12.04
C TYR A 298 20.69 9.92 -13.55
N ASN A 299 19.90 9.00 -14.13
CA ASN A 299 19.60 8.99 -15.57
C ASN A 299 18.75 10.18 -16.02
N LYS A 300 18.01 10.83 -15.11
CA LYS A 300 17.30 12.09 -15.37
C LYS A 300 18.20 13.33 -15.24
N GLY A 301 19.48 13.16 -14.90
CA GLY A 301 20.42 14.26 -14.71
C GLY A 301 20.31 14.95 -13.35
N VAL A 302 19.62 14.34 -12.38
CA VAL A 302 19.58 14.88 -11.01
C VAL A 302 20.96 14.70 -10.39
N ASN A 303 21.55 15.81 -9.90
CA ASN A 303 22.84 15.78 -9.22
C ASN A 303 22.66 15.26 -7.79
N ILE A 304 22.96 13.99 -7.59
CA ILE A 304 22.94 13.36 -6.26
C ILE A 304 24.38 13.36 -5.75
N THR A 305 24.59 13.95 -4.58
CA THR A 305 25.89 13.93 -3.91
C THR A 305 26.21 12.51 -3.44
N ASP A 306 27.49 12.15 -3.42
CA ASP A 306 27.97 10.89 -2.83
C ASP A 306 27.40 9.58 -3.43
N VAL A 307 26.90 9.61 -4.69
CA VAL A 307 26.36 8.44 -5.40
C VAL A 307 27.26 7.21 -5.29
N LEU A 308 28.57 7.39 -5.42
CA LEU A 308 29.53 6.29 -5.31
C LEU A 308 29.57 5.70 -3.90
N GLU A 309 29.51 6.52 -2.86
CA GLU A 309 29.50 6.07 -1.46
C GLU A 309 28.17 5.39 -1.09
N ILE A 310 27.05 5.93 -1.58
CA ILE A 310 25.72 5.32 -1.47
C ILE A 310 25.74 3.89 -2.05
N ILE A 311 26.30 3.72 -3.25
CA ILE A 311 26.42 2.39 -3.87
C ILE A 311 27.38 1.48 -3.09
N LYS A 312 28.52 1.98 -2.60
CA LYS A 312 29.45 1.21 -1.74
C LYS A 312 28.77 0.71 -0.48
N LYS A 313 27.91 1.52 0.16
CA LYS A 313 27.10 1.10 1.32
C LYS A 313 26.19 -0.07 0.95
N GLY A 314 25.48 0.02 -0.18
CA GLY A 314 24.64 -1.07 -0.70
C GLY A 314 25.42 -2.36 -0.99
N LEU A 315 26.61 -2.25 -1.58
CA LEU A 315 27.49 -3.38 -1.89
C LEU A 315 27.99 -4.13 -0.64
N LYS A 316 28.07 -3.46 0.52
CA LYS A 316 28.43 -4.05 1.82
C LYS A 316 27.25 -4.62 2.60
N SER A 317 26.02 -4.53 2.07
CA SER A 317 24.81 -4.97 2.78
C SER A 317 24.86 -6.46 3.12
N PRO A 318 24.36 -6.89 4.30
CA PRO A 318 24.21 -8.31 4.60
C PRO A 318 23.20 -9.00 3.66
N SER A 319 22.30 -8.24 3.04
CA SER A 319 21.28 -8.78 2.12
C SER A 319 21.81 -9.00 0.70
N PRO A 320 21.75 -10.23 0.15
CA PRO A 320 22.10 -10.52 -1.24
C PRO A 320 21.36 -9.64 -2.25
N VAL A 321 20.05 -9.40 -2.03
CA VAL A 321 19.21 -8.58 -2.92
C VAL A 321 19.72 -7.14 -3.01
N VAL A 322 20.11 -6.57 -1.87
CA VAL A 322 20.65 -5.20 -1.82
C VAL A 322 22.03 -5.14 -2.48
N ARG A 323 22.92 -6.13 -2.22
CA ARG A 323 24.23 -6.20 -2.88
C ARG A 323 24.12 -6.32 -4.40
N ILE A 324 23.24 -7.20 -4.88
CA ILE A 324 22.96 -7.38 -6.31
C ILE A 324 22.46 -6.08 -6.94
N THR A 325 21.54 -5.40 -6.27
CA THR A 325 20.97 -4.15 -6.77
C THR A 325 21.99 -3.02 -6.77
N ALA A 326 22.89 -2.97 -5.77
CA ALA A 326 23.98 -2.00 -5.72
C ALA A 326 25.01 -2.24 -6.84
N ALA A 327 25.36 -3.49 -7.13
CA ALA A 327 26.21 -3.82 -8.28
C ALA A 327 25.51 -3.47 -9.60
N TRP A 328 24.22 -3.78 -9.72
CA TRP A 328 23.42 -3.34 -10.87
C TRP A 328 23.47 -1.82 -11.04
N ALA A 329 23.33 -1.05 -9.95
CA ALA A 329 23.38 0.40 -9.97
C ALA A 329 24.73 0.91 -10.47
N ALA A 330 25.84 0.38 -9.93
CA ALA A 330 27.20 0.71 -10.40
C ALA A 330 27.36 0.49 -11.92
N GLY A 331 26.86 -0.65 -12.42
CA GLY A 331 26.90 -0.96 -13.85
C GLY A 331 26.03 -0.05 -14.71
N LYS A 332 24.87 0.40 -14.19
CA LYS A 332 23.95 1.28 -14.93
C LYS A 332 24.49 2.70 -15.08
N ILE A 333 25.10 3.24 -14.03
CA ILE A 333 25.70 4.58 -14.05
C ILE A 333 27.14 4.57 -14.59
N LYS A 334 27.66 3.41 -15.00
CA LYS A 334 29.04 3.21 -15.50
C LYS A 334 30.13 3.68 -14.52
N ALA A 335 29.93 3.47 -13.21
CA ALA A 335 30.87 3.85 -12.17
C ALA A 335 32.13 2.97 -12.17
N ARG A 336 33.11 3.30 -13.01
CA ARG A 336 34.37 2.54 -13.19
C ARG A 336 35.21 2.53 -11.92
N GLU A 337 35.11 3.56 -11.10
CA GLU A 337 35.77 3.72 -9.80
C GLU A 337 35.38 2.64 -8.80
N LEU A 338 34.20 2.02 -8.97
CA LEU A 338 33.72 0.94 -8.09
C LEU A 338 34.22 -0.44 -8.49
N LYS A 339 34.88 -0.58 -9.65
CA LYS A 339 35.29 -1.89 -10.19
C LYS A 339 36.21 -2.64 -9.22
N ASP A 340 37.26 -2.01 -8.73
CA ASP A 340 38.23 -2.66 -7.83
C ASP A 340 37.60 -3.01 -6.49
N PHE A 341 36.66 -2.18 -6.04
CA PHE A 341 35.89 -2.44 -4.83
C PHE A 341 34.99 -3.68 -4.99
N ILE A 342 34.29 -3.81 -6.13
CA ILE A 342 33.47 -5.00 -6.44
C ILE A 342 34.35 -6.25 -6.60
N LEU A 343 35.51 -6.15 -7.26
CA LEU A 343 36.48 -7.25 -7.39
C LEU A 343 36.97 -7.73 -6.01
N LYS A 344 37.23 -6.81 -5.08
CA LYS A 344 37.61 -7.16 -3.70
C LYS A 344 36.50 -7.93 -3.00
N LEU A 345 35.26 -7.46 -3.09
CA LEU A 345 34.11 -8.13 -2.46
C LEU A 345 33.84 -9.51 -3.08
N LEU A 346 34.01 -9.65 -4.39
CA LEU A 346 33.83 -10.91 -5.13
C LEU A 346 34.71 -12.04 -4.57
N LYS A 347 35.93 -11.74 -4.11
CA LYS A 347 36.84 -12.75 -3.53
C LYS A 347 36.31 -13.39 -2.26
N SER A 348 35.45 -12.69 -1.53
CA SER A 348 34.87 -13.13 -0.25
C SER A 348 33.38 -13.42 -0.32
N GLU A 349 32.75 -13.26 -1.48
CA GLU A 349 31.31 -13.48 -1.65
C GLU A 349 31.00 -14.99 -1.60
N LYS A 350 30.00 -15.34 -0.79
CA LYS A 350 29.58 -16.74 -0.59
C LYS A 350 28.30 -17.07 -1.35
N ASP A 351 27.48 -16.07 -1.65
CA ASP A 351 26.25 -16.22 -2.41
C ASP A 351 26.55 -16.32 -3.92
N LYS A 352 26.24 -17.47 -4.52
CA LYS A 352 26.51 -17.75 -5.94
C LYS A 352 25.73 -16.86 -6.89
N VAL A 353 24.53 -16.41 -6.50
CA VAL A 353 23.75 -15.48 -7.30
C VAL A 353 24.44 -14.11 -7.30
N VAL A 354 24.87 -13.63 -6.13
CA VAL A 354 25.61 -12.36 -6.02
C VAL A 354 26.92 -12.42 -6.81
N GLU A 355 27.68 -13.52 -6.67
CA GLU A 355 28.94 -13.76 -7.39
C GLU A 355 28.74 -13.60 -8.92
N ASN A 356 27.69 -14.21 -9.46
CA ASN A 356 27.36 -14.15 -10.88
C ASN A 356 26.97 -12.72 -11.32
N TYR A 357 26.22 -11.99 -10.49
CA TYR A 357 25.87 -10.60 -10.78
C TYR A 357 27.10 -9.68 -10.76
N PHE A 358 27.99 -9.84 -9.79
CA PHE A 358 29.24 -9.06 -9.71
C PHE A 358 30.11 -9.29 -10.95
N LYS A 359 30.30 -10.55 -11.38
CA LYS A 359 31.03 -10.88 -12.62
C LYS A 359 30.41 -10.20 -13.85
N LYS A 360 29.08 -10.24 -13.99
CA LYS A 360 28.36 -9.58 -15.10
C LYS A 360 28.58 -8.06 -15.09
N VAL A 361 28.52 -7.43 -13.92
CA VAL A 361 28.71 -5.97 -13.77
C VAL A 361 30.16 -5.57 -14.06
N ILE A 362 31.15 -6.31 -13.55
CA ILE A 362 32.57 -6.04 -13.84
C ILE A 362 32.84 -6.08 -15.35
N LYS A 363 32.26 -7.07 -16.06
CA LYS A 363 32.37 -7.14 -17.53
C LYS A 363 31.80 -5.88 -18.22
N ARG A 364 30.67 -5.35 -17.73
CA ARG A 364 30.06 -4.12 -18.26
C ARG A 364 30.90 -2.88 -17.97
N LEU A 365 31.54 -2.79 -16.79
CA LEU A 365 32.39 -1.66 -16.43
C LEU A 365 33.70 -1.60 -17.24
N ASN A 366 34.10 -2.71 -17.86
CA ASN A 366 35.26 -2.79 -18.77
C ASN A 366 34.94 -2.36 -20.21
N GLN A 367 33.66 -2.27 -20.56
CA GLN A 367 33.17 -1.72 -21.83
C GLN A 367 33.01 -0.20 -21.69
#